data_AF-A0A9D3NQK6-F1
#
_entry.id   AF-A0A9D3NQK6-F1
#
_cell.length_a   1.000
_cell.length_b   1.000
_cell.length_c   1.000
_cell.angle_alpha   90.00
_cell.angle_beta   90.00
_cell.angle_gamma   90.00
#
_symmetry.space_group_name_H-M   'P 1'
#
loop_
_entity.id
_entity.type
_entity.pdbx_description
1 polymer ?
#
loop_
_entity_poly.entity_id
_entity_poly.type
_entity_poly.pdbx_seq_one_letter_code
_entity_poly.pdbx_strand_id
1 'polypeptide(L)'
;MAETSKGVNAGKLASNVQKRIIRAQEKMMQKLGKADETKDTAFAEVVANFNKQMAEGTKLQRDLRAYLEAVKTMHECSKRLQCCLVDMYEPDWFGKDEIDIISEDTDVLWGDFHQKLMDGALISMDAYMAQFPEIKARIAKRDRKLVDFDSARHHFATIQKSKKKDEAKIAKAEEELGKAQKVFEEINYNLQEELPSLWNRRVDFYVTTFESLARLEEKFHGDMGKLNHNVGDIMTRLAEEQQSKSATMTATGKSELAANHNVIAESGSDITKPASKTHADTLVTNGRSNIDLPPGILYKVKVIHDYAATDNDELDLKSGDIVLVMPFVSPDEQDEGWLLGVKESHWFENKDLTAKGVFPENFTQRV
;
A
#
# COMPACT_ATOMS: atom_id res chain seq x y z
N MET A 1 -30.39 39.76 -28.23
CA MET A 1 -28.98 39.72 -27.79
C MET A 1 -28.57 38.26 -27.61
N ALA A 2 -27.29 37.99 -27.79
CA ALA A 2 -26.61 36.70 -28.01
C ALA A 2 -26.65 35.77 -26.76
N GLU A 3 -26.16 34.52 -26.73
CA GLU A 3 -24.94 33.95 -27.30
C GLU A 3 -25.01 32.42 -27.50
N THR A 4 -24.36 31.97 -28.56
CA THR A 4 -23.96 30.60 -28.87
C THR A 4 -22.67 30.21 -28.13
N SER A 5 -22.71 29.24 -27.21
CA SER A 5 -21.52 28.61 -26.60
C SER A 5 -21.37 27.14 -27.01
N LYS A 6 -21.10 26.88 -28.30
CA LYS A 6 -20.64 25.56 -28.78
C LYS A 6 -19.49 25.76 -29.76
N GLY A 7 -18.25 25.71 -29.28
CA GLY A 7 -17.07 25.84 -30.16
C GLY A 7 -15.69 25.63 -29.52
N VAL A 8 -15.56 25.56 -28.20
CA VAL A 8 -14.23 25.62 -27.55
C VAL A 8 -13.57 24.24 -27.31
N ASN A 9 -14.31 23.12 -27.30
CA ASN A 9 -13.73 21.78 -26.99
C ASN A 9 -13.16 21.00 -28.20
N ALA A 10 -13.83 21.01 -29.37
CA ALA A 10 -13.43 20.18 -30.51
C ALA A 10 -12.04 20.56 -31.09
N GLY A 11 -11.69 21.84 -31.06
CA GLY A 11 -10.39 22.32 -31.58
C GLY A 11 -9.18 21.94 -30.71
N LYS A 12 -9.35 21.87 -29.39
CA LYS A 12 -8.28 21.45 -28.47
C LYS A 12 -8.04 19.94 -28.57
N LEU A 13 -9.11 19.15 -28.62
CA LEU A 13 -9.09 17.71 -28.88
C LEU A 13 -8.34 17.37 -30.18
N ALA A 14 -8.72 18.01 -31.29
CA ALA A 14 -8.05 17.80 -32.58
C ALA A 14 -6.56 18.15 -32.53
N SER A 15 -6.18 19.25 -31.85
CA SER A 15 -4.77 19.65 -31.73
C SER A 15 -3.93 18.68 -30.88
N ASN A 16 -4.52 18.08 -29.85
CA ASN A 16 -3.84 17.14 -28.95
C ASN A 16 -3.69 15.76 -29.60
N VAL A 17 -4.71 15.29 -30.30
CA VAL A 17 -4.64 14.08 -31.15
C VAL A 17 -3.57 14.25 -32.22
N GLN A 18 -3.52 15.42 -32.87
CA GLN A 18 -2.50 15.72 -33.87
C GLN A 18 -1.08 15.71 -33.29
N LYS A 19 -0.88 16.27 -32.09
CA LYS A 19 0.41 16.18 -31.38
C LYS A 19 0.79 14.73 -31.04
N ARG A 20 -0.16 13.90 -30.59
CA ARG A 20 0.09 12.46 -30.32
C ARG A 20 0.53 11.71 -31.60
N ILE A 21 -0.12 11.98 -32.74
CA ILE A 21 0.26 11.39 -34.03
C ILE A 21 1.68 11.82 -34.45
N ILE A 22 2.00 13.12 -34.29
CA ILE A 22 3.33 13.65 -34.62
C ILE A 22 4.42 13.01 -33.74
N ARG A 23 4.18 12.85 -32.44
CA ARG A 23 5.14 12.15 -31.54
C ARG A 23 5.35 10.70 -31.93
N ALA A 24 4.28 9.98 -32.28
CA ALA A 24 4.37 8.60 -32.73
C ALA A 24 5.18 8.50 -34.04
N GLN A 25 4.96 9.44 -34.96
CA GLN A 25 5.70 9.54 -36.21
C GLN A 25 7.19 9.84 -35.97
N GLU A 26 7.52 10.76 -35.06
CA GLU A 26 8.91 11.10 -34.71
C GLU A 26 9.64 9.92 -34.04
N LYS A 27 9.02 9.27 -33.04
CA LYS A 27 9.57 8.05 -32.40
C LYS A 27 9.84 6.96 -33.44
N MET A 28 8.96 6.80 -34.44
CA MET A 28 9.16 5.85 -35.54
C MET A 28 10.32 6.25 -36.46
N MET A 29 10.44 7.54 -36.80
CA MET A 29 11.53 8.07 -37.62
C MET A 29 12.90 7.90 -36.93
N GLN A 30 12.97 8.15 -35.62
CA GLN A 30 14.16 7.91 -34.79
C GLN A 30 14.56 6.43 -34.79
N LYS A 31 13.60 5.52 -34.53
CA LYS A 31 13.84 4.06 -34.57
C LYS A 31 14.32 3.55 -35.93
N LEU A 32 13.92 4.21 -37.02
CA LEU A 32 14.34 3.88 -38.39
C LEU A 32 15.66 4.55 -38.81
N GLY A 33 16.31 5.32 -37.92
CA GLY A 33 17.53 6.08 -38.22
C GLY A 33 17.32 7.22 -39.21
N LYS A 34 16.07 7.68 -39.39
CA LYS A 34 15.70 8.76 -40.33
C LYS A 34 15.60 10.14 -39.67
N ALA A 35 15.64 10.20 -38.34
CA ALA A 35 15.73 11.42 -37.54
C ALA A 35 16.72 11.22 -36.39
N ASP A 36 17.47 12.27 -36.04
CA ASP A 36 18.41 12.23 -34.90
C ASP A 36 17.65 12.33 -33.58
N GLU A 37 17.89 11.36 -32.70
CA GLU A 37 17.36 11.32 -31.33
C GLU A 37 18.33 12.03 -30.37
N THR A 38 17.81 12.95 -29.55
CA THR A 38 18.60 13.54 -28.47
C THR A 38 18.77 12.52 -27.33
N LYS A 39 19.97 11.99 -27.14
CA LYS A 39 20.31 11.06 -26.06
C LYS A 39 20.79 11.80 -24.82
N ASP A 40 20.01 11.76 -23.74
CA ASP A 40 20.38 12.32 -22.44
C ASP A 40 20.70 11.20 -21.44
N THR A 41 21.93 10.68 -21.53
CA THR A 41 22.38 9.55 -20.70
C THR A 41 22.47 9.91 -19.22
N ALA A 42 22.79 11.18 -18.90
CA ALA A 42 22.85 11.66 -17.53
C ALA A 42 21.46 11.70 -16.90
N PHE A 43 20.45 12.21 -17.61
CA PHE A 43 19.07 12.20 -17.13
C PHE A 43 18.53 10.77 -17.00
N ALA A 44 18.88 9.86 -17.92
CA ALA A 44 18.47 8.46 -17.85
C ALA A 44 18.97 7.75 -16.57
N GLU A 45 20.21 8.03 -16.13
CA GLU A 45 20.74 7.50 -14.87
C GLU A 45 19.96 8.03 -13.66
N VAL A 46 19.64 9.32 -13.65
CA VAL A 46 18.85 9.95 -12.59
C VAL A 46 17.43 9.37 -12.54
N VAL A 47 16.80 9.10 -13.69
CA VAL A 47 15.49 8.43 -13.76
C VAL A 47 15.57 6.98 -13.28
N ALA A 48 16.66 6.26 -13.57
CA ALA A 48 16.87 4.91 -13.06
C ALA A 48 16.94 4.91 -11.51
N ASN A 49 17.66 5.87 -10.93
CA ASN A 49 17.70 6.06 -9.48
C ASN A 49 16.31 6.40 -8.90
N PHE A 50 15.56 7.29 -9.53
CA PHE A 50 14.19 7.61 -9.15
C PHE A 50 13.29 6.36 -9.13
N ASN A 51 13.32 5.56 -10.19
CA ASN A 51 12.51 4.34 -10.28
C ASN A 51 12.90 3.31 -9.22
N LYS A 52 14.21 3.14 -8.97
CA LYS A 52 14.72 2.28 -7.91
C LYS A 52 14.21 2.73 -6.54
N GLN A 53 14.35 4.02 -6.24
CA GLN A 53 13.90 4.62 -4.98
C GLN A 53 12.40 4.43 -4.76
N MET A 54 11.60 4.66 -5.80
CA MET A 54 10.14 4.47 -5.76
C MET A 54 9.77 3.01 -5.49
N ALA A 55 10.47 2.06 -6.13
CA ALA A 55 10.23 0.63 -5.94
C ALA A 55 10.60 0.15 -4.53
N GLU A 56 11.77 0.56 -4.03
CA GLU A 56 12.23 0.28 -2.66
C GLU A 56 11.27 0.88 -1.62
N GLY A 57 10.86 2.14 -1.81
CA GLY A 57 9.88 2.80 -0.96
C GLY A 57 8.52 2.11 -0.98
N THR A 58 8.01 1.72 -2.15
CA THR A 58 6.73 0.98 -2.25
C THR A 58 6.80 -0.35 -1.50
N LYS A 59 7.93 -1.06 -1.58
CA LYS A 59 8.16 -2.30 -0.84
C LYS A 59 8.15 -2.03 0.67
N LEU A 60 8.92 -1.05 1.14
CA LEU A 60 8.98 -0.68 2.56
C LEU A 60 7.60 -0.28 3.10
N GLN A 61 6.82 0.49 2.35
CA GLN A 61 5.47 0.92 2.74
C GLN A 61 4.54 -0.29 2.93
N ARG A 62 4.61 -1.27 2.01
CA ARG A 62 3.85 -2.52 2.11
C ARG A 62 4.27 -3.31 3.36
N ASP A 63 5.57 -3.48 3.56
CA ASP A 63 6.11 -4.27 4.67
C ASP A 63 5.80 -3.60 6.03
N LEU A 64 5.84 -2.27 6.12
CA LEU A 64 5.46 -1.52 7.31
C LEU A 64 3.97 -1.68 7.63
N ARG A 65 3.08 -1.60 6.62
CA ARG A 65 1.64 -1.87 6.83
C ARG A 65 1.40 -3.30 7.31
N ALA A 66 2.09 -4.28 6.73
CA ALA A 66 1.99 -5.67 7.16
C ALA A 66 2.48 -5.85 8.61
N TYR A 67 3.55 -5.17 9.00
CA TYR A 67 4.02 -5.15 10.38
C TYR A 67 2.98 -4.56 11.36
N LEU A 68 2.38 -3.41 11.03
CA LEU A 68 1.32 -2.83 11.86
C LEU A 68 0.11 -3.76 12.04
N GLU A 69 -0.32 -4.43 10.96
CA GLU A 69 -1.42 -5.40 11.04
C GLU A 69 -1.04 -6.61 11.90
N ALA A 70 0.22 -7.05 11.86
CA ALA A 70 0.72 -8.10 12.73
C ALA A 70 0.73 -7.67 14.21
N VAL A 71 1.14 -6.43 14.51
CA VAL A 71 1.08 -5.85 15.87
C VAL A 71 -0.36 -5.85 16.38
N LYS A 72 -1.31 -5.39 15.57
CA LYS A 72 -2.73 -5.39 15.92
C LYS A 72 -3.28 -6.81 16.17
N THR A 73 -2.92 -7.75 15.29
CA THR A 73 -3.32 -9.16 15.45
C THR A 73 -2.73 -9.75 16.75
N MET A 74 -1.49 -9.42 17.07
CA MET A 74 -0.85 -9.86 18.30
C MET A 74 -1.52 -9.25 19.54
N HIS A 75 -1.88 -7.97 19.49
CA HIS A 75 -2.67 -7.32 20.55
C HIS A 75 -3.97 -8.07 20.81
N GLU A 76 -4.78 -8.33 19.78
CA GLU A 76 -6.05 -9.05 19.92
C GLU A 76 -5.87 -10.47 20.50
N CYS A 77 -4.83 -11.19 20.05
CA CYS A 77 -4.47 -12.50 20.60
C CYS A 77 -4.05 -12.42 22.07
N SER A 78 -3.20 -11.45 22.43
CA SER A 78 -2.72 -11.21 23.80
C SER A 78 -3.90 -10.90 24.71
N LYS A 79 -4.81 -10.03 24.27
CA LYS A 79 -6.01 -9.65 25.01
C LYS A 79 -6.89 -10.86 25.31
N ARG A 80 -7.19 -11.70 24.31
CA ARG A 80 -7.97 -12.93 24.51
C ARG A 80 -7.32 -13.86 25.54
N LEU A 81 -6.00 -14.05 25.45
CA LEU A 81 -5.27 -14.90 26.38
C LEU A 81 -5.33 -14.37 27.82
N GLN A 82 -5.17 -13.05 28.00
CA GLN A 82 -5.26 -12.42 29.31
C GLN A 82 -6.68 -12.43 29.88
N CYS A 83 -7.71 -12.23 29.05
CA CYS A 83 -9.11 -12.40 29.47
C CYS A 83 -9.36 -13.82 30.00
N CYS A 84 -8.84 -14.85 29.34
CA CYS A 84 -8.95 -16.22 29.86
C CYS A 84 -8.31 -16.36 31.25
N LEU A 85 -7.14 -15.74 31.48
CA LEU A 85 -6.51 -15.76 32.80
C LEU A 85 -7.38 -15.07 33.85
N VAL A 86 -7.86 -13.86 33.54
CA VAL A 86 -8.71 -13.06 34.44
C VAL A 86 -10.01 -13.81 34.78
N ASP A 87 -10.67 -14.41 33.79
CA ASP A 87 -11.93 -15.14 33.97
C ASP A 87 -11.76 -16.40 34.82
N MET A 88 -10.60 -17.05 34.73
CA MET A 88 -10.26 -18.25 35.51
C MET A 88 -9.71 -17.93 36.90
N TYR A 89 -9.36 -16.68 37.19
CA TYR A 89 -8.72 -16.28 38.44
C TYR A 89 -9.79 -16.02 39.51
N GLU A 90 -9.79 -16.83 40.56
CA GLU A 90 -10.82 -16.72 41.60
C GLU A 90 -10.70 -15.40 42.38
N PRO A 91 -11.83 -14.79 42.80
CA PRO A 91 -11.82 -13.49 43.47
C PRO A 91 -11.06 -13.45 44.80
N ASP A 92 -10.92 -14.59 45.48
CA ASP A 92 -10.25 -14.70 46.78
C ASP A 92 -8.77 -15.11 46.66
N TRP A 93 -8.26 -15.32 45.44
CA TRP A 93 -6.87 -15.66 45.21
C TRP A 93 -5.96 -14.44 45.36
N PHE A 94 -4.75 -14.71 45.86
CA PHE A 94 -3.70 -13.69 45.98
C PHE A 94 -3.49 -12.96 44.66
N GLY A 95 -3.45 -11.64 44.69
CA GLY A 95 -3.08 -10.84 43.53
C GLY A 95 -4.19 -10.63 42.49
N LYS A 96 -5.46 -10.93 42.81
CA LYS A 96 -6.58 -10.80 41.85
C LYS A 96 -6.69 -9.39 41.26
N ASP A 97 -6.73 -8.37 42.11
CA ASP A 97 -6.87 -6.98 41.69
C ASP A 97 -5.65 -6.55 40.84
N GLU A 98 -4.45 -7.00 41.21
CA GLU A 98 -3.23 -6.74 40.46
C GLU A 98 -3.23 -7.43 39.09
N ILE A 99 -3.77 -8.64 38.96
CA ILE A 99 -3.93 -9.33 37.67
C ILE A 99 -4.88 -8.55 36.76
N ASP A 100 -5.97 -8.01 37.29
CA ASP A 100 -6.91 -7.19 36.52
C ASP A 100 -6.24 -5.91 36.02
N ILE A 101 -5.53 -5.20 36.90
CA ILE A 101 -4.77 -3.99 36.54
C ILE A 101 -3.71 -4.31 35.47
N ILE A 102 -2.96 -5.40 35.62
CA ILE A 102 -1.94 -5.79 34.63
C ILE A 102 -2.59 -6.12 33.27
N SER A 103 -3.77 -6.74 33.26
CA SER A 103 -4.51 -7.00 32.03
C SER A 103 -4.94 -5.71 31.35
N GLU A 104 -5.46 -4.73 32.10
CA GLU A 104 -5.85 -3.41 31.57
C GLU A 104 -4.63 -2.64 31.06
N ASP A 105 -3.55 -2.59 31.83
CA ASP A 105 -2.30 -1.91 31.46
C ASP A 105 -1.67 -2.53 30.20
N THR A 106 -1.76 -3.85 30.05
CA THR A 106 -1.29 -4.54 28.83
C THR A 106 -2.10 -4.11 27.61
N ASP A 107 -3.43 -4.03 27.72
CA ASP A 107 -4.32 -3.60 26.63
C ASP A 107 -4.01 -2.15 26.20
N VAL A 108 -3.80 -1.26 27.17
CA VAL A 108 -3.42 0.14 26.94
C VAL A 108 -2.05 0.22 26.27
N LEU A 109 -1.07 -0.55 26.73
CA LEU A 109 0.30 -0.52 26.21
C LEU A 109 0.37 -0.98 24.75
N TRP A 110 -0.36 -2.03 24.39
CA TRP A 110 -0.49 -2.47 23.00
C TRP A 110 -1.14 -1.39 22.12
N GLY A 111 -2.23 -0.78 22.59
CA GLY A 111 -2.93 0.27 21.86
C GLY A 111 -2.05 1.50 21.60
N ASP A 112 -1.33 1.97 22.63
CA ASP A 112 -0.38 3.09 22.53
C ASP A 112 0.77 2.78 21.56
N PHE A 113 1.34 1.57 21.62
CA PHE A 113 2.39 1.14 20.70
C PHE A 113 1.92 1.16 19.25
N HIS A 114 0.77 0.53 18.96
CA HIS A 114 0.20 0.51 17.61
C HIS A 114 -0.09 1.93 17.10
N GLN A 115 -0.69 2.79 17.93
CA GLN A 115 -1.00 4.16 17.55
C GLN A 115 0.28 4.97 17.23
N LYS A 116 1.33 4.84 18.05
CA LYS A 116 2.60 5.50 17.81
C LYS A 116 3.32 5.01 16.56
N LEU A 117 3.18 3.73 16.20
CA LEU A 117 3.66 3.20 14.92
C LEU A 117 2.92 3.83 13.74
N MET A 118 1.59 3.98 13.84
CA MET A 118 0.81 4.67 12.81
C MET A 118 1.27 6.11 12.63
N ASP A 119 1.33 6.87 13.72
CA ASP A 119 1.59 8.31 13.68
C ASP A 119 3.05 8.62 13.35
N GLY A 120 3.99 7.86 13.89
CA GLY A 120 5.43 8.11 13.75
C GLY A 120 6.04 7.54 12.47
N ALA A 121 5.63 6.34 12.06
CA ALA A 121 6.24 5.63 10.94
C ALA A 121 5.35 5.63 9.68
N LEU A 122 4.09 5.20 9.80
CA LEU A 122 3.24 5.00 8.61
C LEU A 122 2.84 6.32 7.93
N ILE A 123 2.40 7.32 8.69
CA ILE A 123 2.04 8.64 8.12
C ILE A 123 3.26 9.28 7.42
N SER A 124 4.42 9.23 8.06
CA SER A 124 5.68 9.72 7.48
C SER A 124 6.04 8.99 6.18
N MET A 125 5.84 7.67 6.13
CA MET A 125 6.05 6.85 4.94
C MET A 125 5.09 7.23 3.81
N ASP A 126 3.80 7.44 4.13
CA ASP A 126 2.79 7.82 3.15
C ASP A 126 3.06 9.20 2.56
N ALA A 127 3.44 10.17 3.39
CA ALA A 127 3.85 11.51 2.94
C ALA A 127 5.11 11.49 2.06
N TYR A 128 6.07 10.61 2.37
CA TYR A 128 7.25 10.41 1.53
C TYR A 128 6.87 9.84 0.16
N MET A 129 6.05 8.78 0.14
CA MET A 129 5.63 8.12 -1.09
C MET A 129 4.72 8.98 -1.96
N ALA A 130 3.95 9.90 -1.37
CA ALA A 130 3.07 10.81 -2.09
C ALA A 130 3.80 11.76 -3.07
N GLN A 131 5.11 11.97 -2.91
CA GLN A 131 5.91 12.81 -3.81
C GLN A 131 6.18 12.14 -5.18
N PHE A 132 6.20 10.81 -5.24
CA PHE A 132 6.63 10.08 -6.44
C PHE A 132 5.67 10.18 -7.62
N PRO A 133 4.33 10.07 -7.46
CA PRO A 133 3.40 10.15 -8.59
C PRO A 133 3.51 11.45 -9.39
N GLU A 134 3.59 12.59 -8.71
CA GLU A 134 3.69 13.91 -9.37
C GLU A 134 5.01 14.04 -10.14
N ILE A 135 6.13 13.63 -9.52
CA ILE A 135 7.45 13.67 -10.15
C ILE A 135 7.49 12.71 -11.36
N LYS A 136 6.91 11.52 -11.24
CA LYS A 136 6.79 10.55 -12.34
C LYS A 136 6.01 11.14 -13.52
N ALA A 137 4.91 11.83 -13.26
CA ALA A 137 4.12 12.51 -14.29
C ALA A 137 4.93 13.62 -14.99
N ARG A 138 5.75 14.37 -14.24
CA ARG A 138 6.67 15.37 -14.80
C ARG A 138 7.78 14.77 -15.64
N ILE A 139 8.36 13.63 -15.26
CA ILE A 139 9.32 12.88 -16.09
C ILE A 139 8.66 12.49 -17.42
N ALA A 140 7.46 11.89 -17.38
CA ALA A 140 6.73 11.54 -18.61
C ALA A 140 6.37 12.77 -19.46
N LYS A 141 6.06 13.91 -18.83
CA LYS A 141 5.83 15.18 -19.52
C LYS A 141 7.12 15.69 -20.19
N ARG A 142 8.27 15.62 -19.52
CA ARG A 142 9.57 15.98 -20.08
C ARG A 142 9.86 15.15 -21.33
N ASP A 143 9.69 13.83 -21.27
CA ASP A 143 9.98 12.95 -22.40
C ASP A 143 9.09 13.25 -23.61
N ARG A 144 7.80 13.52 -23.37
CA ARG A 144 6.89 14.01 -24.43
C ARG A 144 7.35 15.34 -25.03
N LYS A 145 7.91 16.25 -24.22
CA LYS A 145 8.39 17.56 -24.68
C LYS A 145 9.72 17.51 -25.39
N LEU A 146 10.58 16.56 -25.04
CA LEU A 146 11.81 16.29 -25.79
C LEU A 146 11.47 15.84 -27.22
N VAL A 147 10.50 14.94 -27.38
CA VAL A 147 10.02 14.53 -28.71
C VAL A 147 9.38 15.68 -29.48
N ASP A 148 8.54 16.50 -28.81
CA ASP A 148 7.95 17.70 -29.44
C ASP A 148 9.06 18.66 -29.94
N PHE A 149 10.14 18.84 -29.16
CA PHE A 149 11.31 19.67 -29.53
C PHE A 149 12.12 19.08 -30.68
N ASP A 150 12.45 17.79 -30.64
CA ASP A 150 13.17 17.11 -31.72
C ASP A 150 12.39 17.18 -33.05
N SER A 151 11.06 17.03 -32.99
CA SER A 151 10.20 17.15 -34.18
C SER A 151 10.18 18.57 -34.74
N ALA A 152 10.07 19.60 -33.89
CA ALA A 152 10.16 21.00 -34.32
C ALA A 152 11.52 21.32 -34.93
N ARG A 153 12.61 20.77 -34.36
CA ARG A 153 13.98 20.93 -34.86
C ARG A 153 14.13 20.31 -36.24
N HIS A 154 13.61 19.09 -36.43
CA HIS A 154 13.61 18.41 -37.72
C HIS A 154 12.77 19.16 -38.77
N HIS A 155 11.60 19.67 -38.38
CA HIS A 155 10.73 20.45 -39.26
C HIS A 155 11.42 21.75 -39.74
N PHE A 156 12.00 22.51 -38.81
CA PHE A 156 12.75 23.72 -39.12
C PHE A 156 13.94 23.45 -40.05
N ALA A 157 14.74 22.41 -39.76
CA ALA A 157 15.87 22.01 -40.60
C ALA A 157 15.44 21.61 -42.02
N THR A 158 14.29 20.94 -42.15
CA THR A 158 13.71 20.56 -43.45
C THR A 158 13.29 21.79 -44.26
N ILE A 159 12.59 22.74 -43.63
CA ILE A 159 12.17 23.98 -44.29
C ILE A 159 13.37 24.85 -44.69
N GLN A 160 14.42 24.93 -43.86
CA GLN A 160 15.65 25.66 -44.17
C GLN A 160 16.36 25.12 -45.42
N LYS A 161 16.37 23.80 -45.62
CA LYS A 161 17.01 23.12 -46.76
C LYS A 161 16.19 23.20 -48.05
N SER A 162 14.97 23.75 -48.01
CA SER A 162 14.12 23.95 -49.18
C SER A 162 14.77 24.85 -50.24
N LYS A 163 14.73 24.44 -51.51
CA LYS A 163 15.17 25.27 -52.65
C LYS A 163 14.28 26.50 -52.87
N LYS A 164 13.02 26.45 -52.43
CA LYS A 164 12.10 27.61 -52.44
C LYS A 164 12.02 28.16 -51.02
N LYS A 165 12.71 29.27 -50.78
CA LYS A 165 12.68 29.94 -49.47
C LYS A 165 11.39 30.73 -49.34
N ASP A 166 10.61 30.35 -48.34
CA ASP A 166 9.37 31.03 -47.94
C ASP A 166 9.64 31.61 -46.54
N GLU A 167 9.94 32.90 -46.49
CA GLU A 167 10.37 33.58 -45.26
C GLU A 167 9.30 33.49 -44.16
N ALA A 168 8.01 33.55 -44.52
CA ALA A 168 6.93 33.42 -43.57
C ALA A 168 6.86 32.01 -42.95
N LYS A 169 7.08 30.96 -43.76
CA LYS A 169 7.14 29.58 -43.24
C LYS A 169 8.38 29.33 -42.38
N ILE A 170 9.52 29.91 -42.75
CA ILE A 170 10.77 29.81 -41.97
C ILE A 170 10.58 30.47 -40.61
N ALA A 171 10.07 31.71 -40.58
CA ALA A 171 9.83 32.45 -39.34
C ALA A 171 8.86 31.71 -38.41
N LYS A 172 7.79 31.12 -38.97
CA LYS A 172 6.82 30.33 -38.20
C LYS A 172 7.46 29.07 -37.60
N ALA A 173 8.24 28.33 -38.37
CA ALA A 173 8.91 27.13 -37.88
C ALA A 173 9.98 27.43 -36.82
N GLU A 174 10.66 28.57 -36.93
CA GLU A 174 11.61 29.06 -35.92
C GLU A 174 10.89 29.43 -34.61
N GLU A 175 9.75 30.10 -34.69
CA GLU A 175 8.93 30.43 -33.52
C GLU A 175 8.41 29.16 -32.81
N GLU A 176 7.95 28.17 -33.57
CA GLU A 176 7.50 26.87 -33.04
C GLU A 176 8.65 26.09 -32.39
N LEU A 177 9.84 26.11 -32.98
CA LEU A 177 11.06 25.53 -32.39
C LEU A 177 11.42 26.20 -31.06
N GLY A 178 11.46 27.55 -31.02
CA GLY A 178 11.78 28.29 -29.80
C GLY A 178 10.76 28.05 -28.68
N LYS A 179 9.47 27.92 -29.01
CA LYS A 179 8.42 27.55 -28.06
C LYS A 179 8.61 26.14 -27.51
N ALA A 180 8.89 25.16 -28.37
CA ALA A 180 9.09 23.78 -27.96
C ALA A 180 10.34 23.64 -27.07
N GLN A 181 11.43 24.32 -27.44
CA GLN A 181 12.66 24.38 -26.67
C GLN A 181 12.43 24.91 -25.26
N LYS A 182 11.79 26.08 -25.13
CA LYS A 182 11.55 26.72 -23.83
C LYS A 182 10.75 25.81 -22.89
N VAL A 183 9.68 25.19 -23.38
CA VAL A 183 8.84 24.30 -22.56
C VAL A 183 9.59 23.03 -22.13
N PHE A 184 10.41 22.47 -23.02
CA PHE A 184 11.25 21.32 -22.67
C PHE A 184 12.29 21.69 -21.62
N GLU A 185 13.06 22.76 -21.85
CA GLU A 185 14.15 23.21 -20.97
C GLU A 185 13.66 23.57 -19.57
N GLU A 186 12.50 24.23 -19.45
CA GLU A 186 11.91 24.57 -18.15
C GLU A 186 11.62 23.32 -17.31
N ILE A 187 11.00 22.30 -17.90
CA ILE A 187 10.70 21.04 -17.19
C ILE A 187 11.99 20.28 -16.90
N ASN A 188 12.91 20.24 -17.87
CA ASN A 188 14.17 19.53 -17.76
C ASN A 188 15.04 20.09 -16.63
N TYR A 189 15.19 21.42 -16.56
CA TYR A 189 15.95 22.10 -15.52
C TYR A 189 15.39 21.78 -14.13
N ASN A 190 14.07 21.94 -13.94
CA ASN A 190 13.42 21.68 -12.65
C ASN A 190 13.61 20.22 -12.20
N LEU A 191 13.53 19.25 -13.12
CA LEU A 191 13.75 17.83 -12.79
C LEU A 191 15.23 17.52 -12.51
N GLN A 192 16.17 18.19 -13.18
CA GLN A 192 17.60 18.01 -12.93
C GLN A 192 18.02 18.51 -11.54
N GLU A 193 17.34 19.51 -10.97
CA GLU A 193 17.55 19.93 -9.58
C GLU A 193 16.82 19.03 -8.57
N GLU A 194 15.56 18.69 -8.85
CA GLU A 194 14.70 18.01 -7.88
C GLU A 194 15.04 16.53 -7.68
N LEU A 195 15.36 15.79 -8.76
CA LEU A 195 15.59 14.35 -8.68
C LEU A 195 16.83 13.97 -7.85
N PRO A 196 18.00 14.63 -7.99
CA PRO A 196 19.14 14.37 -7.11
C PRO A 196 18.86 14.71 -5.65
N SER A 197 18.10 15.79 -5.40
CA SER A 197 17.68 16.17 -4.05
C SER A 197 16.77 15.10 -3.43
N LEU A 198 15.75 14.62 -4.16
CA LEU A 198 14.90 13.53 -3.73
C LEU A 198 15.71 12.25 -3.46
N TRP A 199 16.66 11.92 -4.34
CA TRP A 199 17.53 10.77 -4.16
C TRP A 199 18.28 10.88 -2.84
N ASN A 200 18.98 11.98 -2.56
CA ASN A 200 19.76 12.14 -1.35
C ASN A 200 18.92 12.07 -0.06
N ARG A 201 17.70 12.63 -0.06
CA ARG A 201 16.78 12.58 1.09
C ARG A 201 16.37 11.17 1.52
N ARG A 202 16.54 10.14 0.68
CA ARG A 202 16.22 8.74 1.04
C ARG A 202 16.99 8.25 2.27
N VAL A 203 18.23 8.71 2.45
CA VAL A 203 19.08 8.25 3.56
C VAL A 203 18.52 8.74 4.87
N ASP A 204 18.28 10.05 4.98
CA ASP A 204 17.70 10.67 6.18
C ASP A 204 16.31 10.11 6.48
N PHE A 205 15.53 9.84 5.43
CA PHE A 205 14.23 9.18 5.56
C PHE A 205 14.36 7.80 6.21
N TYR A 206 15.22 6.91 5.67
CA TYR A 206 15.43 5.57 6.22
C TYR A 206 15.95 5.60 7.66
N VAL A 207 16.94 6.45 7.94
CA VAL A 207 17.50 6.62 9.29
C VAL A 207 16.39 7.03 10.26
N THR A 208 15.65 8.09 9.94
CA THR A 208 14.60 8.61 10.82
C THR A 208 13.50 7.57 11.07
N THR A 209 13.04 6.88 10.03
CA THR A 209 11.98 5.87 10.15
C THR A 209 12.42 4.69 11.00
N PHE A 210 13.58 4.09 10.73
CA PHE A 210 14.02 2.89 11.44
C PHE A 210 14.52 3.19 12.85
N GLU A 211 15.14 4.34 13.09
CA GLU A 211 15.44 4.77 14.45
C GLU A 211 14.18 5.03 15.28
N SER A 212 13.16 5.66 14.69
CA SER A 212 11.87 5.86 15.38
C SER A 212 11.21 4.52 15.70
N LEU A 213 11.21 3.59 14.74
CA LEU A 213 10.67 2.25 14.94
C LEU A 213 11.39 1.51 16.08
N ALA A 214 12.71 1.49 16.05
CA ALA A 214 13.52 0.82 17.07
C ALA A 214 13.29 1.40 18.47
N ARG A 215 13.20 2.74 18.60
CA ARG A 215 12.90 3.39 19.88
C ARG A 215 11.51 3.04 20.42
N LEU A 216 10.52 2.94 19.54
CA LEU A 216 9.16 2.53 19.91
C LEU A 216 9.13 1.07 20.36
N GLU A 217 9.78 0.18 19.62
CA GLU A 217 9.90 -1.24 19.96
C GLU A 217 10.64 -1.44 21.30
N GLU A 218 11.78 -0.77 21.49
CA GLU A 218 12.56 -0.83 22.73
C GLU A 218 11.69 -0.45 23.94
N LYS A 219 10.99 0.70 23.85
CA LYS A 219 10.10 1.15 24.92
C LYS A 219 8.98 0.15 25.17
N PHE A 220 8.30 -0.29 24.12
CA PHE A 220 7.18 -1.22 24.22
C PHE A 220 7.62 -2.54 24.88
N HIS A 221 8.69 -3.16 24.39
CA HIS A 221 9.19 -4.42 24.93
C HIS A 221 9.72 -4.26 26.36
N GLY A 222 10.35 -3.12 26.69
CA GLY A 222 10.81 -2.83 28.04
C GLY A 222 9.66 -2.71 29.05
N ASP A 223 8.57 -2.04 28.67
CA ASP A 223 7.40 -1.89 29.54
C ASP A 223 6.58 -3.19 29.63
N MET A 224 6.42 -3.91 28.52
CA MET A 224 5.77 -5.22 28.48
C MET A 224 6.51 -6.26 29.33
N GLY A 225 7.85 -6.21 29.32
CA GLY A 225 8.69 -7.07 30.15
C GLY A 225 8.42 -6.91 31.64
N LYS A 226 8.16 -5.67 32.12
CA LYS A 226 7.82 -5.40 33.51
C LYS A 226 6.46 -5.99 33.89
N LEU A 227 5.44 -5.81 33.04
CA LEU A 227 4.12 -6.39 33.26
C LEU A 227 4.19 -7.92 33.32
N ASN A 228 4.89 -8.55 32.38
CA ASN A 228 5.08 -10.00 32.36
C ASN A 228 5.83 -10.52 33.60
N HIS A 229 6.81 -9.77 34.10
CA HIS A 229 7.51 -10.13 35.34
C HIS A 229 6.55 -10.08 36.55
N ASN A 230 5.72 -9.04 36.65
CA ASN A 230 4.73 -8.92 37.72
C ASN A 230 3.72 -10.08 37.72
N VAL A 231 3.25 -10.53 36.54
CA VAL A 231 2.42 -11.74 36.43
C VAL A 231 3.15 -12.96 37.00
N GLY A 232 4.43 -13.15 36.63
CA GLY A 232 5.24 -14.26 37.14
C GLY A 232 5.39 -14.26 38.66
N ASP A 233 5.60 -13.09 39.26
CA ASP A 233 5.71 -12.92 40.71
C ASP A 233 4.38 -13.25 41.42
N ILE A 234 3.25 -12.78 40.88
CA ILE A 234 1.92 -13.09 41.42
C ILE A 234 1.66 -14.60 41.36
N MET A 235 1.95 -15.25 40.23
CA MET A 235 1.76 -16.71 40.08
C MET A 235 2.62 -17.50 41.07
N THR A 236 3.85 -17.06 41.30
CA THR A 236 4.76 -17.70 42.27
C THR A 236 4.20 -17.61 43.68
N ARG A 237 3.75 -16.42 44.09
CA ARG A 237 3.16 -16.19 45.42
C ARG A 237 1.84 -16.94 45.62
N LEU A 238 0.98 -16.98 44.60
CA LEU A 238 -0.25 -17.78 44.64
C LEU A 238 0.08 -19.25 44.92
N ALA A 239 1.08 -19.82 44.25
CA ALA A 239 1.48 -21.21 44.45
C ALA A 239 2.02 -21.48 45.87
N GLU A 240 2.81 -20.56 46.43
CA GLU A 240 3.33 -20.64 47.80
C GLU A 240 2.19 -20.60 48.84
N GLU A 241 1.18 -19.76 48.62
CA GLU A 241 0.02 -19.66 49.50
C GLU A 241 -0.81 -20.95 49.49
N GLN A 242 -1.04 -21.53 48.30
CA GLN A 242 -1.80 -22.79 48.18
C GLN A 242 -1.08 -23.96 48.85
N GLN A 243 0.24 -24.04 48.74
CA GLN A 243 1.04 -25.05 49.44
C GLN A 243 0.96 -24.88 50.96
N SER A 244 1.03 -23.64 51.44
CA SER A 244 0.95 -23.31 52.87
C SER A 244 -0.43 -23.64 53.47
N LYS A 245 -1.51 -23.31 52.74
CA LYS A 245 -2.89 -23.67 53.11
C LYS A 245 -3.06 -25.20 53.19
N SER A 246 -2.57 -25.93 52.18
CA SER A 246 -2.62 -27.40 52.17
C SER A 246 -1.84 -28.03 53.32
N ALA A 247 -0.63 -27.53 53.63
CA ALA A 247 0.22 -28.06 54.70
C ALA A 247 -0.45 -27.90 56.08
N THR A 248 -1.09 -26.75 56.32
CA THR A 248 -1.80 -26.44 57.56
C THR A 248 -3.00 -27.36 57.76
N MET A 249 -3.77 -27.65 56.69
CA MET A 249 -4.90 -28.58 56.75
C MET A 249 -4.48 -30.04 57.01
N THR A 250 -3.34 -30.49 56.47
CA THR A 250 -2.79 -31.82 56.79
C THR A 250 -2.25 -31.95 58.22
N ALA A 251 -1.83 -30.84 58.85
CA ALA A 251 -1.34 -30.84 60.23
C ALA A 251 -2.50 -30.92 61.25
N THR A 252 -3.61 -30.22 61.00
CA THR A 252 -4.83 -30.30 61.82
C THR A 252 -5.58 -31.63 61.63
N GLY A 253 -5.61 -32.19 60.41
CA GLY A 253 -6.22 -33.51 60.16
C GLY A 253 -5.49 -34.71 60.77
N LYS A 254 -4.22 -34.56 61.16
CA LYS A 254 -3.45 -35.62 61.86
C LYS A 254 -3.68 -35.66 63.38
N SER A 255 -4.35 -34.66 63.96
CA SER A 255 -4.65 -34.65 65.41
C SER A 255 -5.95 -35.37 65.79
N GLU A 256 -6.82 -35.71 64.83
CA GLU A 256 -8.14 -36.30 65.13
C GLU A 256 -8.28 -37.79 64.77
N LEU A 257 -7.24 -38.45 64.25
CA LEU A 257 -7.30 -39.87 63.85
C LEU A 257 -6.84 -40.88 64.93
N ALA A 258 -6.67 -40.44 66.18
CA ALA A 258 -6.30 -41.30 67.31
C ALA A 258 -7.44 -41.49 68.33
N ALA A 259 -8.70 -41.63 67.89
CA ALA A 259 -9.75 -42.19 68.74
C ALA A 259 -10.88 -42.78 67.88
N ASN A 260 -10.87 -44.11 67.80
CA ASN A 260 -12.02 -45.03 67.62
C ASN A 260 -11.81 -46.01 66.47
N HIS A 261 -11.33 -47.19 66.84
CA HIS A 261 -11.43 -48.40 66.03
C HIS A 261 -12.57 -49.29 66.55
N ASN A 262 -13.14 -50.03 65.60
CA ASN A 262 -13.91 -51.29 65.68
C ASN A 262 -15.44 -51.12 65.64
N VAL A 263 -16.21 -51.81 64.79
CA VAL A 263 -16.09 -53.21 64.34
C VAL A 263 -16.87 -53.51 63.01
N ILE A 264 -16.44 -54.58 62.33
CA ILE A 264 -17.13 -55.55 61.44
C ILE A 264 -17.02 -55.37 59.92
N ALA A 265 -16.50 -56.46 59.33
CA ALA A 265 -16.31 -56.79 57.93
C ALA A 265 -17.59 -57.29 57.24
N GLU A 266 -17.71 -57.11 55.92
CA GLU A 266 -17.83 -58.23 54.97
C GLU A 266 -17.75 -57.79 53.50
N SER A 267 -17.15 -58.70 52.74
CA SER A 267 -16.97 -58.89 51.29
C SER A 267 -17.94 -58.26 50.29
N GLY A 268 -17.42 -57.94 49.10
CA GLY A 268 -18.23 -57.85 47.87
C GLY A 268 -17.52 -57.20 46.69
N SER A 269 -17.21 -58.00 45.68
CA SER A 269 -16.59 -57.64 44.40
C SER A 269 -17.47 -56.77 43.49
N ASP A 270 -16.82 -56.05 42.57
CA ASP A 270 -16.89 -56.25 41.11
C ASP A 270 -17.03 -54.98 40.25
N ILE A 271 -16.45 -55.13 39.07
CA ILE A 271 -16.06 -54.23 37.99
C ILE A 271 -17.23 -53.48 37.34
N THR A 272 -17.02 -52.24 36.85
CA THR A 272 -17.18 -51.82 35.43
C THR A 272 -17.16 -50.28 35.22
N LYS A 273 -16.22 -49.83 34.39
CA LYS A 273 -16.35 -48.72 33.42
C LYS A 273 -17.15 -49.25 32.20
N PRO A 274 -17.74 -48.46 31.27
CA PRO A 274 -17.01 -47.40 30.54
C PRO A 274 -17.84 -46.20 29.99
N ALA A 275 -17.10 -45.35 29.28
CA ALA A 275 -17.44 -44.08 28.64
C ALA A 275 -18.19 -44.17 27.29
N SER A 276 -18.67 -43.02 26.80
CA SER A 276 -18.71 -42.56 25.39
C SER A 276 -19.06 -41.05 25.38
N LYS A 277 -18.27 -40.13 24.79
CA LYS A 277 -18.15 -39.73 23.36
C LYS A 277 -19.49 -39.21 22.80
N THR A 278 -19.67 -38.14 22.03
CA THR A 278 -18.92 -37.05 21.36
C THR A 278 -20.04 -36.20 20.70
N HIS A 279 -19.86 -34.92 20.33
CA HIS A 279 -20.32 -34.36 19.04
C HIS A 279 -19.91 -32.89 18.88
N ALA A 280 -19.18 -32.64 17.80
CA ALA A 280 -18.97 -31.34 17.18
C ALA A 280 -19.93 -31.22 16.00
N ASP A 281 -20.36 -30.00 15.66
CA ASP A 281 -20.99 -29.71 14.38
C ASP A 281 -20.47 -28.41 13.78
N THR A 282 -20.17 -28.49 12.48
CA THR A 282 -19.72 -27.43 11.59
C THR A 282 -20.89 -27.05 10.69
N LEU A 283 -21.12 -25.76 10.43
CA LEU A 283 -22.07 -25.32 9.41
C LEU A 283 -21.37 -24.51 8.31
N VAL A 284 -21.61 -24.93 7.07
CA VAL A 284 -21.31 -24.25 5.80
C VAL A 284 -22.63 -23.71 5.26
N THR A 285 -22.65 -22.48 4.71
CA THR A 285 -23.72 -22.03 3.81
C THR A 285 -23.19 -21.15 2.67
N ASN A 286 -23.59 -21.50 1.44
CA ASN A 286 -23.45 -20.74 0.20
C ASN A 286 -24.47 -19.58 0.10
N GLY A 287 -24.09 -18.45 -0.51
CA GLY A 287 -25.00 -17.37 -0.94
C GLY A 287 -24.29 -16.33 -1.82
N ARG A 288 -24.91 -15.92 -2.94
CA ARG A 288 -24.36 -15.12 -4.05
C ARG A 288 -24.59 -13.59 -3.85
N SER A 289 -23.74 -12.79 -4.52
CA SER A 289 -23.85 -11.36 -4.92
C SER A 289 -23.70 -10.24 -3.87
N ASN A 290 -22.45 -9.82 -3.65
CA ASN A 290 -21.92 -8.46 -3.86
C ASN A 290 -20.44 -8.54 -3.50
N ILE A 291 -19.57 -8.71 -4.51
CA ILE A 291 -18.13 -8.59 -4.26
C ILE A 291 -17.89 -7.10 -4.15
N ASP A 292 -17.71 -6.62 -2.92
CA ASP A 292 -17.32 -5.24 -2.63
C ASP A 292 -16.16 -4.86 -3.56
N LEU A 293 -16.42 -3.88 -4.41
CA LEU A 293 -15.40 -3.27 -5.25
C LEU A 293 -14.28 -2.78 -4.34
N PRO A 294 -13.00 -3.00 -4.69
CA PRO A 294 -11.91 -2.48 -3.87
C PRO A 294 -12.05 -0.95 -3.73
N PRO A 295 -11.67 -0.38 -2.56
CA PRO A 295 -11.77 1.06 -2.33
C PRO A 295 -11.12 1.88 -3.44
N GLY A 296 -11.83 2.88 -3.96
CA GLY A 296 -11.34 3.76 -5.03
C GLY A 296 -11.72 3.33 -6.47
N ILE A 297 -12.47 2.25 -6.66
CA ILE A 297 -13.04 1.90 -7.97
C ILE A 297 -14.40 2.57 -8.16
N LEU A 298 -14.58 3.21 -9.33
CA LEU A 298 -15.82 3.88 -9.72
C LEU A 298 -16.83 2.89 -10.32
N TYR A 299 -16.39 2.08 -11.27
CA TYR A 299 -17.22 1.11 -11.99
C TYR A 299 -16.35 0.13 -12.79
N LYS A 300 -16.98 -0.89 -13.40
CA LYS A 300 -16.31 -1.85 -14.28
C LYS A 300 -16.66 -1.57 -15.74
N VAL A 301 -15.70 -1.84 -16.62
CA VAL A 301 -15.92 -1.86 -18.07
C VAL A 301 -15.38 -3.15 -18.66
N LYS A 302 -16.03 -3.62 -19.72
CA LYS A 302 -15.59 -4.72 -20.56
C LYS A 302 -14.99 -4.17 -21.83
N VAL A 303 -13.80 -4.65 -22.17
CA VAL A 303 -13.10 -4.27 -23.40
C VAL A 303 -13.82 -4.93 -24.59
N ILE A 304 -14.22 -4.12 -25.57
CA ILE A 304 -14.90 -4.59 -26.79
C ILE A 304 -13.95 -4.67 -27.99
N HIS A 305 -12.83 -3.95 -27.96
CA HIS A 305 -11.81 -3.94 -29.02
C HIS A 305 -10.40 -4.12 -28.44
N ASP A 306 -9.54 -4.85 -29.15
CA ASP A 306 -8.12 -4.97 -28.80
C ASP A 306 -7.44 -3.59 -28.86
N TYR A 307 -6.60 -3.32 -27.86
CA TYR A 307 -5.81 -2.10 -27.79
C TYR A 307 -4.37 -2.46 -27.39
N ALA A 308 -3.40 -2.00 -28.18
CA ALA A 308 -1.98 -2.17 -27.87
C ALA A 308 -1.43 -0.87 -27.30
N ALA A 309 -0.80 -0.95 -26.13
CA ALA A 309 -0.22 0.21 -25.46
C ALA A 309 0.86 0.85 -26.34
N THR A 310 0.77 2.17 -26.51
CA THR A 310 1.71 2.95 -27.32
C THR A 310 2.74 3.71 -26.46
N ASP A 311 2.49 3.78 -25.15
CA ASP A 311 3.35 4.40 -24.15
C ASP A 311 3.27 3.62 -22.82
N ASN A 312 4.20 3.92 -21.91
CA ASN A 312 4.41 3.16 -20.67
C ASN A 312 3.33 3.36 -19.61
N ASP A 313 2.48 4.37 -19.76
CA ASP A 313 1.34 4.66 -18.89
C ASP A 313 0.02 4.11 -19.43
N GLU A 314 0.01 3.49 -20.61
CA GLU A 314 -1.18 2.90 -21.24
C GLU A 314 -1.34 1.41 -20.90
N LEU A 315 -2.59 0.94 -20.83
CA LEU A 315 -2.88 -0.49 -20.64
C LEU A 315 -2.97 -1.23 -21.98
N ASP A 316 -2.27 -2.36 -22.11
CA ASP A 316 -2.56 -3.34 -23.17
C ASP A 316 -3.88 -4.03 -22.87
N LEU A 317 -4.82 -4.07 -23.82
CA LEU A 317 -6.16 -4.65 -23.63
C LEU A 317 -6.51 -5.66 -24.72
N LYS A 318 -7.15 -6.76 -24.32
CA LYS A 318 -7.76 -7.73 -25.21
C LYS A 318 -9.28 -7.67 -25.12
N SER A 319 -9.96 -7.84 -26.25
CA SER A 319 -11.41 -7.94 -26.28
C SER A 319 -11.88 -9.04 -25.32
N GLY A 320 -12.79 -8.70 -24.41
CA GLY A 320 -13.25 -9.56 -23.32
C GLY A 320 -12.64 -9.27 -21.96
N ASP A 321 -11.50 -8.55 -21.87
CA ASP A 321 -10.90 -8.14 -20.60
C ASP A 321 -11.89 -7.29 -19.79
N ILE A 322 -11.85 -7.42 -18.46
CA ILE A 322 -12.56 -6.53 -17.52
C ILE A 322 -11.55 -5.58 -16.88
N VAL A 323 -11.89 -4.29 -16.89
CA VAL A 323 -11.07 -3.22 -16.31
C VAL A 323 -11.86 -2.54 -15.19
N LEU A 324 -11.21 -2.40 -14.04
CA LEU A 324 -11.72 -1.65 -12.89
C LEU A 324 -11.36 -0.17 -13.08
N VAL A 325 -12.36 0.67 -13.34
CA VAL A 325 -12.17 2.10 -13.62
C VAL A 325 -12.02 2.87 -12.32
N MET A 326 -11.05 3.77 -12.26
CA MET A 326 -10.73 4.54 -11.07
C MET A 326 -10.59 6.04 -11.40
N PRO A 327 -10.78 6.95 -10.43
CA PRO A 327 -10.60 8.37 -10.68
C PRO A 327 -9.13 8.70 -10.92
N PHE A 328 -8.87 9.76 -11.69
CA PHE A 328 -7.54 10.35 -11.76
C PHE A 328 -7.19 11.01 -10.42
N VAL A 329 -5.91 10.94 -10.05
CA VAL A 329 -5.42 11.58 -8.81
C VAL A 329 -5.49 13.11 -8.94
N SER A 330 -5.22 13.62 -10.14
CA SER A 330 -5.47 15.01 -10.51
C SER A 330 -6.41 15.04 -11.72
N PRO A 331 -7.60 15.68 -11.64
CA PRO A 331 -8.53 15.77 -12.76
C PRO A 331 -7.92 16.41 -14.02
N ASP A 332 -6.90 17.26 -13.85
CA ASP A 332 -6.18 17.91 -14.96
C ASP A 332 -5.30 16.94 -15.77
N GLU A 333 -5.05 15.73 -15.25
CA GLU A 333 -4.32 14.65 -15.94
C GLU A 333 -5.24 13.81 -16.83
N GLN A 334 -6.57 13.94 -16.68
CA GLN A 334 -7.52 13.18 -17.49
C GLN A 334 -7.62 13.76 -18.90
N ASP A 335 -7.03 13.06 -19.87
CA ASP A 335 -7.29 13.33 -21.28
C ASP A 335 -8.75 12.97 -21.62
N GLU A 336 -9.47 13.86 -22.29
CA GLU A 336 -10.87 13.65 -22.70
C GLU A 336 -10.99 12.44 -23.65
N GLY A 337 -11.90 11.51 -23.33
CA GLY A 337 -12.05 10.21 -24.01
C GLY A 337 -11.13 9.10 -23.47
N TRP A 338 -10.37 9.37 -22.40
CA TRP A 338 -9.51 8.39 -21.73
C TRP A 338 -9.97 8.12 -20.30
N LEU A 339 -9.85 6.86 -19.92
CA LEU A 339 -10.12 6.36 -18.59
C LEU A 339 -8.83 5.85 -17.96
N LEU A 340 -8.75 5.89 -16.64
CA LEU A 340 -7.69 5.26 -15.85
C LEU A 340 -8.27 4.01 -15.19
N GLY A 341 -7.52 2.91 -15.19
CA GLY A 341 -7.97 1.70 -14.52
C GLY A 341 -6.87 0.67 -14.36
N VAL A 342 -7.25 -0.49 -13.84
CA VAL A 342 -6.41 -1.68 -13.71
C VAL A 342 -7.20 -2.91 -14.17
N LYS A 343 -6.54 -3.90 -14.78
CA LYS A 343 -7.20 -5.14 -15.14
C LYS A 343 -7.72 -5.86 -13.90
N GLU A 344 -8.96 -6.33 -13.97
CA GLU A 344 -9.57 -7.08 -12.87
C GLU A 344 -8.78 -8.36 -12.56
N SER A 345 -8.22 -9.03 -13.57
CA SER A 345 -7.34 -10.19 -13.39
C SER A 345 -6.10 -9.87 -12.56
N HIS A 346 -5.42 -8.74 -12.83
CA HIS A 346 -4.26 -8.30 -12.05
C HIS A 346 -4.63 -8.06 -10.58
N TRP A 347 -5.75 -7.39 -10.34
CA TRP A 347 -6.22 -7.13 -8.98
C TRP A 347 -6.59 -8.42 -8.24
N PHE A 348 -7.24 -9.39 -8.91
CA PHE A 348 -7.58 -10.66 -8.27
C PHE A 348 -6.34 -11.44 -7.82
N GLU A 349 -5.28 -11.42 -8.63
CA GLU A 349 -4.04 -12.12 -8.37
C GLU A 349 -3.16 -11.42 -7.32
N ASN A 350 -2.98 -10.10 -7.45
CA ASN A 350 -1.99 -9.36 -6.67
C ASN A 350 -2.57 -8.58 -5.48
N LYS A 351 -3.90 -8.43 -5.43
CA LYS A 351 -4.61 -7.63 -4.42
C LYS A 351 -4.13 -6.18 -4.30
N ASP A 352 -3.62 -5.62 -5.40
CA ASP A 352 -3.20 -4.22 -5.49
C ASP A 352 -3.68 -3.53 -6.78
N LEU A 353 -3.62 -2.19 -6.79
CA LEU A 353 -4.00 -1.34 -7.92
C LEU A 353 -2.76 -0.72 -8.59
N THR A 354 -1.58 -1.34 -8.43
CA THR A 354 -0.30 -0.72 -8.84
C THR A 354 -0.08 -0.77 -10.34
N ALA A 355 -0.59 -1.80 -11.03
CA ALA A 355 -0.52 -1.95 -12.48
C ALA A 355 -1.65 -1.18 -13.20
N LYS A 356 -1.86 0.08 -12.78
CA LYS A 356 -2.84 0.97 -13.41
C LYS A 356 -2.26 1.64 -14.65
N GLY A 357 -3.11 1.89 -15.63
CA GLY A 357 -2.77 2.65 -16.83
C GLY A 357 -4.00 3.23 -17.50
N VAL A 358 -3.77 4.16 -18.43
CA VAL A 358 -4.83 4.82 -19.19
C VAL A 358 -5.24 3.99 -20.39
N PHE A 359 -6.51 4.08 -20.78
CA PHE A 359 -7.05 3.39 -21.94
C PHE A 359 -8.21 4.16 -22.57
N PRO A 360 -8.48 3.97 -23.88
CA PRO A 360 -9.52 4.70 -24.58
C PRO A 360 -10.94 4.23 -24.20
N GLU A 361 -11.80 5.16 -23.82
CA GLU A 361 -13.18 4.87 -23.39
C GLU A 361 -13.99 4.18 -24.49
N ASN A 362 -13.84 4.62 -25.73
CA ASN A 362 -14.57 4.11 -26.90
C ASN A 362 -14.22 2.67 -27.29
N PHE A 363 -13.23 2.04 -26.63
CA PHE A 363 -12.87 0.63 -26.78
C PHE A 363 -13.53 -0.25 -25.72
N THR A 364 -14.40 0.32 -24.88
CA THR A 364 -14.99 -0.36 -23.73
C THR A 364 -16.50 -0.14 -23.62
N GLN A 365 -17.17 -1.04 -22.90
CA GLN A 365 -18.58 -0.96 -22.57
C GLN A 365 -18.77 -1.15 -21.06
N ARG A 366 -19.57 -0.29 -20.42
CA ARG A 366 -19.87 -0.39 -18.99
C ARG A 366 -20.62 -1.68 -18.65
N VAL A 367 -20.24 -2.32 -17.54
CA VAL A 367 -20.80 -3.60 -17.06
C VAL A 367 -21.64 -3.40 -15.82
#